data_AF-A0A9R1WZQ1-F1
#
_entry.id   AF-A0A9R1WZQ1-F1
#
_cell.length_a   1.000
_cell.length_b   1.000
_cell.length_c   1.000
_cell.angle_alpha   90.00
_cell.angle_beta   90.00
_cell.angle_gamma   90.00
#
_symmetry.space_group_name_H-M   'P 1'
#
loop_
_entity.id
_entity.type
_entity.pdbx_description
1 polymer ?
#
loop_
_entity_poly.entity_id
_entity_poly.type
_entity_poly.pdbx_seq_one_letter_code
_entity_poly.pdbx_strand_id
1 'polypeptide(L)'
;MSNFDGDSYIRSKFCIDLTIAVTKTNFNLHILVSPPKISWKKHLIHSFIQSKIILSMDLSLASSPNLQLSLTKTLPFSPRFYKPLLFFTNFTSKPQIYSRKSLITGYYPIRAQTSNLGNTPTDDDDDEGFVLEDVPHLTNFLPDLPTYPNPLEYSQAYAIVKNTFVSSEDVVAHQIVVQKGSPRGVHFRRAGPREKVYFKPEEVRACIVTCGGLCPGINTVIREIVCGLNFMYGVNNILGIEGGYRGFYSRNTMELTPKIVNDIHKRGGTILQTSRGGHDTNKIVDNIQDRGINQVYIIGGDGTQKGAAAIYKEVERRCLHVAVAGIPKTIDNDIAVIDKSFGFDTAVEEAQRAINAAHVEVESVENGVGIVKLMGRYSGKIHRHVCHVGKSRCGVMDIIVTVKQDCCLIPESPFYLEGQGGLFEFIQQRLKENGHVVIVLAEGAGQEYVSDSVNAVEERDASGNKLLIDIGQWLTQKIKNHFATDKKMAINMKYIDPTYMIRAVPSNAYDNIYCTLLAQSAVHGAMAGFSGFTVGPVNSRHAYIPIQRVTEATNVVKLTDRMWARLLASTNQPTFLDKRE
;
A
#
# COMPACT_ATOMS: atom_id res chain seq x y z
N MET A 1 -27.20 27.24 55.46
CA MET A 1 -26.22 27.23 56.58
C MET A 1 -25.10 26.30 56.14
N SER A 2 -24.09 26.83 55.44
CA SER A 2 -22.88 27.51 55.98
C SER A 2 -21.78 26.48 56.25
N ASN A 3 -20.52 26.59 55.82
CA ASN A 3 -19.80 27.57 54.99
C ASN A 3 -18.31 27.13 54.99
N PHE A 4 -17.55 27.49 53.94
CA PHE A 4 -16.07 27.60 53.88
C PHE A 4 -15.24 26.29 53.99
N ASP A 5 -14.06 26.12 53.40
CA ASP A 5 -13.26 26.73 52.33
C ASP A 5 -11.99 25.85 52.23
N GLY A 6 -11.29 25.81 51.08
CA GLY A 6 -9.92 25.28 51.06
C GLY A 6 -9.46 24.67 49.74
N ASP A 7 -8.90 25.53 48.89
CA ASP A 7 -8.23 25.26 47.62
C ASP A 7 -7.14 24.17 47.66
N SER A 8 -7.02 23.43 46.55
CA SER A 8 -5.82 23.44 45.66
C SER A 8 -5.81 22.19 44.74
N TYR A 9 -5.86 22.39 43.42
CA TYR A 9 -4.84 21.91 42.48
C TYR A 9 -5.22 22.27 41.03
N ILE A 10 -4.23 22.87 40.37
CA ILE A 10 -4.24 23.57 39.10
C ILE A 10 -4.41 22.59 37.92
N ARG A 11 -5.43 22.81 37.07
CA ARG A 11 -5.53 22.26 35.71
C ARG A 11 -5.38 23.42 34.72
N SER A 12 -4.22 23.56 34.10
CA SER A 12 -4.02 24.47 32.97
C SER A 12 -4.52 23.82 31.67
N LYS A 13 -5.75 24.16 31.27
CA LYS A 13 -6.20 24.09 29.87
C LYS A 13 -5.85 25.42 29.21
N PHE A 14 -5.00 25.40 28.19
CA PHE A 14 -4.89 26.50 27.24
C PHE A 14 -6.16 26.52 26.39
N CYS A 15 -7.08 27.44 26.70
CA CYS A 15 -8.20 27.82 25.85
C CYS A 15 -7.87 29.21 25.30
N ILE A 16 -7.71 29.33 23.99
CA ILE A 16 -7.63 30.64 23.33
C ILE A 16 -9.08 31.03 23.04
N ASP A 17 -9.65 31.90 23.88
CA ASP A 17 -10.94 32.52 23.60
C ASP A 17 -10.74 33.67 22.59
N LEU A 18 -11.29 33.49 21.39
CA LEU A 18 -11.33 34.51 20.34
C LEU A 18 -12.70 35.20 20.41
N THR A 19 -12.77 36.33 21.11
CA THR A 19 -13.98 37.16 21.14
C THR A 19 -14.02 38.05 19.90
N ILE A 20 -14.92 37.75 18.95
CA ILE A 20 -15.18 38.58 17.77
C ILE A 20 -16.31 39.55 18.10
N ALA A 21 -15.99 40.84 18.23
CA ALA A 21 -16.99 41.91 18.27
C ALA A 21 -17.22 42.43 16.83
N VAL A 22 -18.45 42.29 16.33
CA VAL A 22 -18.85 42.82 15.02
C VAL A 22 -19.67 44.09 15.21
N THR A 23 -19.13 45.25 14.82
CA THR A 23 -19.90 46.48 14.66
C THR A 23 -20.03 46.83 13.17
N LYS A 24 -21.27 46.98 12.71
CA LYS A 24 -21.62 47.43 11.35
C LYS A 24 -21.19 48.88 11.16
N THR A 25 -20.15 49.11 10.35
CA THR A 25 -20.09 50.13 9.28
C THR A 25 -18.73 50.07 8.56
N ASN A 26 -18.78 50.03 7.22
CA ASN A 26 -17.77 50.38 6.22
C ASN A 26 -16.31 49.86 6.37
N PHE A 27 -15.97 48.90 5.48
CA PHE A 27 -14.69 48.72 4.79
C PHE A 27 -13.38 49.11 5.53
N ASN A 28 -12.76 48.14 6.21
CA ASN A 28 -11.35 47.72 6.10
C ASN A 28 -10.96 46.90 7.34
N LEU A 29 -10.53 45.64 7.14
CA LEU A 29 -10.10 44.75 8.22
C LEU A 29 -8.60 44.96 8.47
N HIS A 30 -8.23 45.63 9.56
CA HIS A 30 -6.85 45.65 10.06
C HIS A 30 -6.72 44.69 11.25
N ILE A 31 -5.91 43.64 11.10
CA ILE A 31 -5.54 42.72 12.18
C ILE A 31 -4.33 43.32 12.90
N LEU A 32 -4.54 43.85 14.10
CA LEU A 32 -3.48 44.29 15.00
C LEU A 32 -3.12 43.16 15.97
N VAL A 33 -1.96 42.53 15.79
CA VAL A 33 -1.36 41.63 16.77
C VAL A 33 -0.38 42.42 17.62
N SER A 34 -0.68 42.59 18.91
CA SER A 34 0.26 43.18 19.89
C SER A 34 1.01 42.06 20.62
N PRO A 35 2.35 42.09 20.72
CA PRO A 35 3.10 41.10 21.49
C PRO A 35 3.10 41.45 22.99
N PRO A 36 3.08 40.46 23.90
CA PRO A 36 3.18 40.74 25.32
C PRO A 36 4.62 41.05 25.73
N LYS A 37 4.79 42.06 26.58
CA LYS A 37 6.05 42.39 27.30
C LYS A 37 6.14 41.59 28.60
N ILE A 38 7.40 41.33 29.05
CA ILE A 38 7.94 41.07 30.41
C ILE A 38 8.97 39.91 30.32
N SER A 39 10.30 40.11 30.30
CA SER A 39 11.30 40.43 31.37
C SER A 39 11.40 39.33 32.46
N TRP A 40 12.50 38.56 32.63
CA TRP A 40 13.82 38.99 33.12
C TRP A 40 14.95 37.93 32.97
N LYS A 41 16.19 38.45 32.94
CA LYS A 41 17.50 37.94 33.48
C LYS A 41 18.31 36.83 32.77
N LYS A 42 19.29 37.30 31.98
CA LYS A 42 20.74 37.02 32.00
C LYS A 42 21.20 35.67 32.60
N HIS A 43 21.75 34.79 31.77
CA HIS A 43 23.18 34.40 31.84
C HIS A 43 23.65 33.67 30.56
N LEU A 44 24.85 34.09 30.12
CA LEU A 44 25.82 33.42 29.24
C LEU A 44 25.61 33.35 27.71
N ILE A 45 26.26 34.34 27.10
CA ILE A 45 26.86 34.44 25.77
C ILE A 45 27.74 33.21 25.47
N HIS A 46 27.55 32.56 24.31
CA HIS A 46 28.58 32.47 23.26
C HIS A 46 28.05 31.83 21.97
N SER A 47 28.40 32.46 20.84
CA SER A 47 28.56 31.90 19.50
C SER A 47 27.30 31.51 18.72
N PHE A 48 26.89 32.33 17.75
CA PHE A 48 27.34 32.14 16.36
C PHE A 48 26.82 33.28 15.46
N ILE A 49 27.79 33.88 14.79
CA ILE A 49 27.68 34.85 13.69
C ILE A 49 27.39 34.08 12.39
N GLN A 50 26.84 34.80 11.39
CA GLN A 50 26.49 34.41 10.00
C GLN A 50 25.14 33.69 9.85
N SER A 51 24.20 34.12 9.01
CA SER A 51 24.32 34.81 7.71
C SER A 51 23.01 35.54 7.33
N LYS A 52 23.14 36.77 6.82
CA LYS A 52 22.12 37.55 6.10
C LYS A 52 21.78 36.88 4.77
N ILE A 53 20.50 36.80 4.42
CA ILE A 53 20.02 36.88 3.04
C ILE A 53 18.88 37.90 3.01
N ILE A 54 19.07 38.93 2.19
CA ILE A 54 18.16 40.04 1.89
C ILE A 54 17.32 39.60 0.69
N LEU A 55 15.98 39.68 0.80
CA LEU A 55 15.06 39.56 -0.33
C LEU A 55 14.44 40.95 -0.57
N SER A 56 14.84 41.58 -1.67
CA SER A 56 14.24 42.78 -2.23
C SER A 56 12.96 42.41 -2.99
N MET A 57 11.85 43.04 -2.63
CA MET A 57 10.60 43.05 -3.40
C MET A 57 10.60 44.27 -4.31
N ASP A 58 10.46 44.08 -5.62
CA ASP A 58 10.09 45.12 -6.57
C ASP A 58 8.62 44.93 -6.99
N LEU A 59 7.79 45.93 -6.68
CA LEU A 59 6.52 46.19 -7.33
C LEU A 59 6.79 47.11 -8.53
N SER A 60 6.29 46.76 -9.72
CA SER A 60 5.99 47.78 -10.73
C SER A 60 4.67 47.50 -11.45
N LEU A 61 3.92 48.59 -11.62
CA LEU A 61 2.62 48.71 -12.25
C LEU A 61 2.78 48.99 -13.76
N ALA A 62 1.72 48.61 -14.49
CA ALA A 62 1.24 49.15 -15.77
C ALA A 62 2.01 48.80 -17.06
N SER A 63 1.34 48.06 -17.97
CA SER A 63 0.76 48.61 -19.22
C SER A 63 0.43 47.49 -20.23
N SER A 64 -0.81 47.48 -20.73
CA SER A 64 -1.22 46.86 -22.02
C SER A 64 -1.05 47.92 -23.12
N PRO A 65 -0.89 47.60 -24.42
CA PRO A 65 -2.04 47.12 -25.22
C PRO A 65 -1.74 46.27 -26.49
N ASN A 66 -2.83 45.77 -27.10
CA ASN A 66 -3.06 45.43 -28.52
C ASN A 66 -2.43 44.16 -29.15
N LEU A 67 -3.30 43.22 -29.57
CA LEU A 67 -3.20 42.57 -30.88
C LEU A 67 -4.56 42.03 -31.36
N GLN A 68 -4.81 42.26 -32.65
CA GLN A 68 -6.07 42.20 -33.38
C GLN A 68 -6.49 40.79 -33.83
N LEU A 69 -7.80 40.60 -33.96
CA LEU A 69 -8.44 39.55 -34.78
C LEU A 69 -8.15 39.74 -36.28
N SER A 70 -8.01 38.63 -37.00
CA SER A 70 -8.27 38.55 -38.45
C SER A 70 -8.99 37.25 -38.80
N LEU A 71 -10.13 37.41 -39.46
CA LEU A 71 -10.99 36.40 -40.09
C LEU A 71 -10.84 36.59 -41.61
N THR A 72 -10.75 35.51 -42.40
CA THR A 72 -11.37 35.35 -43.76
C THR A 72 -10.95 34.00 -44.37
N LYS A 73 -11.91 33.11 -44.74
CA LYS A 73 -12.40 32.75 -46.10
C LYS A 73 -11.36 31.97 -46.95
N THR A 74 -11.61 30.87 -47.68
CA THR A 74 -12.80 30.31 -48.36
C THR A 74 -12.45 28.93 -48.98
N LEU A 75 -13.46 28.06 -49.18
CA LEU A 75 -13.48 26.81 -49.98
C LEU A 75 -13.23 27.07 -51.50
N PRO A 76 -12.92 26.04 -52.34
CA PRO A 76 -13.98 25.32 -53.07
C PRO A 76 -13.78 23.81 -53.41
N PHE A 77 -14.91 23.09 -53.36
CA PHE A 77 -15.48 21.96 -54.13
C PHE A 77 -14.71 21.11 -55.19
N SER A 78 -14.89 19.76 -55.03
CA SER A 78 -15.35 18.73 -56.02
C SER A 78 -14.34 17.94 -56.92
N PRO A 79 -14.72 16.81 -57.59
CA PRO A 79 -15.33 15.54 -57.07
C PRO A 79 -14.87 14.22 -57.80
N ARG A 80 -15.38 13.04 -57.35
CA ARG A 80 -15.53 11.70 -58.03
C ARG A 80 -14.22 10.92 -58.36
N PHE A 81 -14.11 9.59 -58.23
CA PHE A 81 -14.86 8.50 -58.86
C PHE A 81 -14.65 7.14 -58.14
N TYR A 82 -15.58 6.21 -58.36
CA TYR A 82 -15.62 4.83 -57.87
C TYR A 82 -15.23 3.81 -58.96
N LYS A 83 -14.92 2.57 -58.51
CA LYS A 83 -15.11 1.25 -59.16
C LYS A 83 -13.94 0.67 -60.03
N PRO A 84 -13.87 -0.66 -60.31
CA PRO A 84 -13.63 -1.78 -59.36
C PRO A 84 -12.83 -2.97 -59.97
N LEU A 85 -12.76 -4.08 -59.22
CA LEU A 85 -12.96 -5.50 -59.65
C LEU A 85 -11.79 -6.41 -60.12
N LEU A 86 -11.98 -7.69 -59.77
CA LEU A 86 -11.46 -8.97 -60.29
C LEU A 86 -10.18 -9.55 -59.65
N PHE A 87 -9.96 -10.86 -59.54
CA PHE A 87 -10.71 -12.12 -59.27
C PHE A 87 -9.69 -13.26 -59.58
N PHE A 88 -9.91 -14.45 -59.01
CA PHE A 88 -9.30 -15.78 -59.36
C PHE A 88 -7.87 -16.08 -58.87
N THR A 89 -7.47 -17.29 -58.50
CA THR A 89 -8.08 -18.52 -57.92
C THR A 89 -6.92 -19.51 -57.65
N ASN A 90 -7.09 -20.34 -56.62
CA ASN A 90 -6.71 -21.76 -56.49
C ASN A 90 -5.31 -22.25 -56.89
N PHE A 91 -4.61 -22.93 -55.97
CA PHE A 91 -4.26 -24.34 -56.18
C PHE A 91 -3.94 -25.07 -54.87
N THR A 92 -4.38 -26.33 -54.82
CA THR A 92 -4.37 -27.29 -53.71
C THR A 92 -3.20 -28.28 -53.82
N SER A 93 -2.63 -28.74 -52.69
CA SER A 93 -2.22 -30.15 -52.47
C SER A 93 -1.88 -30.46 -50.99
N LYS A 94 -2.30 -31.64 -50.52
CA LYS A 94 -2.15 -32.24 -49.16
C LYS A 94 -0.87 -33.13 -49.08
N PRO A 95 -0.66 -33.97 -48.04
CA PRO A 95 -0.25 -33.68 -46.65
C PRO A 95 1.04 -34.46 -46.24
N GLN A 96 1.73 -34.08 -45.16
CA GLN A 96 2.66 -34.98 -44.47
C GLN A 96 2.52 -34.84 -42.95
N ILE A 97 2.28 -35.98 -42.30
CA ILE A 97 2.21 -36.18 -40.86
C ILE A 97 3.61 -36.56 -40.38
N TYR A 98 4.18 -35.86 -39.40
CA TYR A 98 5.02 -36.47 -38.36
C TYR A 98 5.14 -35.59 -37.10
N SER A 99 4.86 -36.23 -35.95
CA SER A 99 5.33 -35.98 -34.58
C SER A 99 4.98 -34.65 -33.87
N ARG A 100 3.97 -34.75 -32.96
CA ARG A 100 3.65 -33.75 -31.92
C ARG A 100 4.81 -33.56 -30.92
N LYS A 101 5.28 -32.33 -30.77
CA LYS A 101 5.80 -31.80 -29.50
C LYS A 101 4.95 -30.59 -29.10
N SER A 102 4.38 -30.66 -27.91
CA SER A 102 3.59 -29.60 -27.27
C SER A 102 4.48 -28.38 -27.02
N LEU A 103 4.24 -27.27 -27.70
CA LEU A 103 4.86 -25.98 -27.40
C LEU A 103 3.86 -25.13 -26.63
N ILE A 104 4.23 -24.89 -25.38
CA ILE A 104 3.66 -23.91 -24.47
C ILE A 104 3.89 -22.53 -25.11
N THR A 105 2.83 -21.87 -25.54
CA THR A 105 2.87 -20.48 -26.02
C THR A 105 3.09 -19.55 -24.83
N GLY A 106 4.33 -19.08 -24.67
CA GLY A 106 4.66 -17.94 -23.82
C GLY A 106 4.13 -16.65 -24.44
N TYR A 107 3.45 -15.86 -23.61
CA TYR A 107 3.01 -14.51 -23.95
C TYR A 107 4.23 -13.59 -24.10
N TYR A 108 4.37 -12.95 -25.27
CA TYR A 108 5.26 -11.80 -25.44
C TYR A 108 4.52 -10.51 -25.04
N PRO A 109 5.19 -9.53 -24.40
CA PRO A 109 4.57 -8.23 -24.11
C PRO A 109 4.27 -7.49 -25.41
N ILE A 110 3.08 -6.87 -25.47
CA ILE A 110 2.59 -6.12 -26.62
C ILE A 110 3.39 -4.82 -26.75
N ARG A 111 4.12 -4.69 -27.84
CA ARG A 111 4.82 -3.46 -28.24
C ARG A 111 3.83 -2.56 -28.98
N ALA A 112 3.46 -1.42 -28.41
CA ALA A 112 2.62 -0.45 -29.10
C ALA A 112 3.46 0.27 -30.17
N GLN A 113 3.11 0.10 -31.45
CA GLN A 113 3.59 0.95 -32.53
C GLN A 113 2.46 1.91 -32.92
N THR A 114 2.67 3.20 -32.66
CA THR A 114 1.82 4.26 -33.21
C THR A 114 2.15 4.48 -34.67
N SER A 115 1.21 4.23 -35.57
CA SER A 115 1.34 4.51 -37.00
C SER A 115 1.25 6.01 -37.27
N ASN A 116 2.36 6.63 -37.67
CA ASN A 116 2.35 7.87 -38.44
C ASN A 116 3.24 7.69 -39.68
N LEU A 117 2.64 7.88 -40.85
CA LEU A 117 3.29 7.77 -42.15
C LEU A 117 4.16 9.02 -42.42
N GLY A 118 5.42 8.78 -42.81
CA GLY A 118 6.17 9.64 -43.71
C GLY A 118 7.28 10.51 -43.10
N ASN A 119 8.50 9.98 -42.99
CA ASN A 119 9.72 10.50 -43.67
C ASN A 119 11.00 9.87 -43.07
N THR A 120 11.83 9.32 -43.98
CA THR A 120 13.29 9.01 -43.92
C THR A 120 13.96 8.56 -42.60
N PRO A 121 14.77 7.47 -42.62
CA PRO A 121 15.39 6.92 -41.42
C PRO A 121 16.57 7.77 -40.97
N THR A 122 16.47 8.36 -39.77
CA THR A 122 17.61 8.81 -38.97
C THR A 122 17.81 7.80 -37.85
N ASP A 123 19.00 7.21 -37.78
CA ASP A 123 19.46 6.24 -36.77
C ASP A 123 19.52 6.83 -35.34
N ASP A 124 18.39 7.12 -34.69
CA ASP A 124 18.35 7.62 -33.30
C ASP A 124 17.11 7.19 -32.48
N ASP A 125 16.45 6.07 -32.80
CA ASP A 125 15.32 5.54 -32.01
C ASP A 125 15.74 4.32 -31.15
N ASP A 126 16.73 4.51 -30.28
CA ASP A 126 17.02 3.60 -29.18
C ASP A 126 16.34 4.12 -27.90
N ASP A 127 15.11 3.65 -27.65
CA ASP A 127 14.37 3.90 -26.42
C ASP A 127 15.17 3.32 -25.22
N GLU A 128 16.05 4.14 -24.59
CA GLU A 128 17.13 3.86 -23.60
C GLU A 128 16.76 2.91 -22.44
N GLY A 129 16.35 1.68 -22.76
CA GLY A 129 15.76 0.72 -21.84
C GLY A 129 14.54 1.23 -21.08
N PHE A 130 13.71 2.10 -21.68
CA PHE A 130 12.43 2.51 -21.10
C PHE A 130 11.40 1.39 -21.30
N VAL A 131 10.87 0.85 -20.20
CA VAL A 131 9.86 -0.22 -20.24
C VAL A 131 8.63 0.24 -19.49
N LEU A 132 7.51 0.41 -20.19
CA LEU A 132 6.21 0.68 -19.55
C LEU A 132 5.50 -0.64 -19.25
N GLU A 133 5.41 -1.01 -17.98
CA GLU A 133 4.54 -2.08 -17.52
C GLU A 133 3.12 -1.52 -17.36
N ASP A 134 2.37 -1.57 -18.47
CA ASP A 134 1.04 -0.98 -18.54
C ASP A 134 -0.05 -1.88 -17.97
N VAL A 135 -1.17 -1.26 -17.59
CA VAL A 135 -2.35 -1.95 -17.07
C VAL A 135 -3.38 -2.21 -18.16
N PRO A 136 -4.12 -3.33 -18.10
CA PRO A 136 -5.15 -3.61 -19.09
C PRO A 136 -6.27 -2.57 -19.05
N HIS A 137 -6.88 -2.36 -20.21
CA HIS A 137 -7.99 -1.44 -20.40
C HIS A 137 -9.16 -2.18 -21.07
N LEU A 138 -10.40 -1.83 -20.74
CA LEU A 138 -11.59 -2.51 -21.27
C LEU A 138 -11.64 -2.51 -22.80
N THR A 139 -11.13 -1.45 -23.43
CA THR A 139 -11.05 -1.34 -24.90
C THR A 139 -10.17 -2.40 -25.56
N ASN A 140 -9.31 -3.09 -24.80
CA ASN A 140 -8.46 -4.16 -25.33
C ASN A 140 -9.31 -5.36 -25.78
N PHE A 141 -10.47 -5.59 -25.18
CA PHE A 141 -11.39 -6.68 -25.53
C PHE A 141 -12.83 -6.20 -25.83
N LEU A 142 -13.11 -4.91 -25.66
CA LEU A 142 -14.36 -4.23 -26.04
C LEU A 142 -14.04 -2.94 -26.83
N PRO A 143 -13.67 -3.03 -28.12
CA PRO A 143 -13.11 -1.90 -28.86
C PRO A 143 -14.10 -0.74 -29.08
N ASP A 144 -15.40 -1.03 -29.17
CA ASP A 144 -16.45 -0.05 -29.50
C ASP A 144 -17.11 0.59 -28.27
N LEU A 145 -16.39 0.66 -27.14
CA LEU A 145 -16.93 1.27 -25.93
C LEU A 145 -17.09 2.79 -26.08
N PRO A 146 -18.27 3.35 -25.77
CA PRO A 146 -18.47 4.79 -25.76
C PRO A 146 -17.64 5.45 -24.66
N THR A 147 -17.24 6.71 -24.91
CA THR A 147 -16.55 7.55 -23.92
C THR A 147 -17.42 8.73 -23.52
N TYR A 148 -17.29 9.15 -22.28
CA TYR A 148 -18.05 10.26 -21.70
C TYR A 148 -17.10 11.27 -21.06
N PRO A 149 -17.45 12.57 -21.00
CA PRO A 149 -16.69 13.54 -20.24
C PRO A 149 -16.72 13.18 -18.75
N ASN A 150 -15.60 13.36 -18.07
CA ASN A 150 -15.53 13.07 -16.64
C ASN A 150 -16.36 14.10 -15.84
N PRO A 151 -17.31 13.68 -14.98
CA PRO A 151 -18.11 14.58 -14.15
C PRO A 151 -17.30 15.57 -13.30
N LEU A 152 -16.04 15.24 -12.99
CA LEU A 152 -15.12 16.10 -12.26
C LEU A 152 -14.81 17.42 -12.99
N GLU A 153 -14.96 17.48 -14.31
CA GLU A 153 -14.80 18.71 -15.09
C GLU A 153 -15.74 19.82 -14.61
N TYR A 154 -16.95 19.44 -14.19
CA TYR A 154 -17.98 20.36 -13.70
C TYR A 154 -18.01 20.48 -12.17
N SER A 155 -17.10 19.80 -11.47
CA SER A 155 -17.05 19.82 -10.02
C SER A 155 -16.49 21.14 -9.50
N GLN A 156 -17.24 21.83 -8.64
CA GLN A 156 -16.78 23.06 -8.00
C GLN A 156 -15.48 22.85 -7.21
N ALA A 157 -15.28 21.66 -6.64
CA ALA A 157 -14.06 21.32 -5.90
C ALA A 157 -12.81 21.26 -6.79
N TYR A 158 -12.97 20.87 -8.06
CA TYR A 158 -11.88 20.75 -9.03
C TYR A 158 -11.74 21.96 -9.95
N ALA A 159 -12.72 22.88 -9.98
CA ALA A 159 -12.69 24.08 -10.82
C ALA A 159 -11.49 25.01 -10.59
N ILE A 160 -10.87 24.97 -9.39
CA ILE A 160 -9.70 25.79 -9.03
C ILE A 160 -8.37 25.12 -9.45
N VAL A 161 -8.39 23.81 -9.73
CA VAL A 161 -7.19 23.03 -10.02
C VAL A 161 -6.78 23.24 -11.48
N LYS A 162 -5.60 23.84 -11.70
CA LYS A 162 -5.09 24.14 -13.07
C LYS A 162 -4.93 22.90 -13.95
N ASN A 163 -4.53 21.76 -13.37
CA ASN A 163 -4.35 20.48 -14.04
C ASN A 163 -5.15 19.39 -13.29
N THR A 164 -6.47 19.40 -13.45
CA THR A 164 -7.38 18.43 -12.80
C THR A 164 -7.10 17.00 -13.24
N PHE A 165 -6.81 16.79 -14.52
CA PHE A 165 -6.68 15.47 -15.12
C PHE A 165 -5.22 15.06 -15.31
N VAL A 166 -5.00 13.76 -15.20
CA VAL A 166 -3.71 13.12 -15.44
C VAL A 166 -3.64 12.69 -16.90
N SER A 167 -2.56 13.07 -17.59
CA SER A 167 -2.30 12.68 -18.98
C SER A 167 -2.16 11.17 -19.11
N SER A 168 -2.49 10.62 -20.29
CA SER A 168 -2.15 9.24 -20.60
C SER A 168 -0.64 9.01 -20.50
N GLU A 169 0.16 9.97 -20.95
CA GLU A 169 1.63 9.85 -21.02
C GLU A 169 2.35 10.00 -19.67
N ASP A 170 1.62 10.35 -18.60
CA ASP A 170 2.22 10.48 -17.28
C ASP A 170 2.58 9.09 -16.72
N VAL A 171 3.87 8.85 -16.53
CA VAL A 171 4.42 7.62 -15.96
C VAL A 171 5.25 7.88 -14.71
N VAL A 172 5.35 6.85 -13.86
CA VAL A 172 6.09 6.84 -12.61
C VAL A 172 7.19 5.79 -12.72
N ALA A 173 8.45 6.21 -12.66
CA ALA A 173 9.59 5.29 -12.67
C ALA A 173 9.56 4.40 -11.42
N HIS A 174 9.79 3.10 -11.58
CA HIS A 174 9.93 2.16 -10.46
C HIS A 174 11.21 2.42 -9.67
N GLN A 175 12.32 2.60 -10.39
CA GLN A 175 13.63 2.91 -9.84
C GLN A 175 14.07 4.31 -10.25
N ILE A 176 14.26 5.18 -9.26
CA ILE A 176 14.71 6.58 -9.47
C ILE A 176 16.21 6.77 -9.23
N VAL A 177 16.86 5.81 -8.55
CA VAL A 177 18.31 5.82 -8.33
C VAL A 177 18.94 4.81 -9.28
N VAL A 178 19.59 5.32 -10.31
CA VAL A 178 20.21 4.53 -11.38
C VAL A 178 21.68 4.91 -11.53
N GLN A 179 22.49 4.03 -12.13
CA GLN A 179 23.89 4.35 -12.43
C GLN A 179 23.97 5.20 -13.71
N LYS A 180 24.99 6.05 -13.82
CA LYS A 180 25.20 6.86 -15.02
C LYS A 180 25.43 5.92 -16.22
N GLY A 181 24.48 5.87 -17.16
CA GLY A 181 24.51 5.00 -18.34
C GLY A 181 23.78 3.66 -18.21
N SER A 182 23.13 3.37 -17.07
CA SER A 182 22.24 2.21 -16.98
C SER A 182 20.87 2.51 -17.61
N PRO A 183 20.16 1.51 -18.16
CA PRO A 183 18.84 1.71 -18.75
C PRO A 183 17.86 2.37 -17.77
N ARG A 184 16.91 3.14 -18.30
CA ARG A 184 15.90 3.88 -17.52
C ARG A 184 14.98 2.94 -16.73
N GLY A 185 14.78 1.71 -17.21
CA GLY A 185 14.11 0.63 -16.50
C GLY A 185 12.59 0.70 -16.57
N VAL A 186 11.94 0.05 -15.59
CA VAL A 186 10.50 -0.14 -15.55
C VAL A 186 9.77 1.12 -15.05
N HIS A 187 8.67 1.46 -15.71
CA HIS A 187 7.78 2.56 -15.41
C HIS A 187 6.34 2.05 -15.32
N PHE A 188 5.53 2.70 -14.48
CA PHE A 188 4.11 2.41 -14.31
C PHE A 188 3.27 3.63 -14.67
N ARG A 189 2.04 3.43 -15.12
CA ARG A 189 1.15 4.55 -15.47
C ARG A 189 0.72 5.31 -14.21
N ARG A 190 0.76 6.64 -14.23
CA ARG A 190 0.37 7.47 -13.08
C ARG A 190 -1.13 7.34 -12.79
N ALA A 191 -1.48 7.11 -11.53
CA ALA A 191 -2.87 7.03 -11.10
C ALA A 191 -3.50 8.43 -10.98
N GLY A 192 -4.81 8.52 -11.20
CA GLY A 192 -5.57 9.75 -11.06
C GLY A 192 -6.73 9.87 -12.06
N PRO A 193 -7.53 10.95 -11.96
CA PRO A 193 -8.68 11.17 -12.83
C PRO A 193 -8.24 11.40 -14.28
N ARG A 194 -9.00 10.84 -15.23
CA ARG A 194 -8.83 11.05 -16.67
C ARG A 194 -9.91 11.99 -17.20
N GLU A 195 -9.64 12.68 -18.31
CA GLU A 195 -10.62 13.57 -18.96
C GLU A 195 -11.87 12.81 -19.44
N LYS A 196 -11.67 11.57 -19.91
CA LYS A 196 -12.72 10.69 -20.41
C LYS A 196 -12.91 9.50 -19.47
N VAL A 197 -14.17 9.11 -19.28
CA VAL A 197 -14.60 7.92 -18.55
C VAL A 197 -15.37 6.97 -19.47
N TYR A 198 -15.39 5.69 -19.11
CA TYR A 198 -16.04 4.62 -19.90
C TYR A 198 -17.32 4.09 -19.26
N PHE A 199 -17.68 4.66 -18.11
CA PHE A 199 -18.91 4.34 -17.40
C PHE A 199 -19.72 5.61 -17.17
N LYS A 200 -21.02 5.55 -17.46
CA LYS A 200 -21.95 6.59 -17.00
C LYS A 200 -22.34 6.35 -15.54
N PRO A 201 -22.38 7.39 -14.70
CA PRO A 201 -22.73 7.26 -13.29
C PRO A 201 -24.00 6.45 -12.99
N GLU A 202 -25.05 6.68 -13.78
CA GLU A 202 -26.36 6.05 -13.66
C GLU A 202 -26.38 4.56 -14.06
N GLU A 203 -25.41 4.13 -14.88
CA GLU A 203 -25.26 2.75 -15.33
C GLU A 203 -24.33 1.95 -14.41
N VAL A 204 -23.54 2.61 -13.55
CA VAL A 204 -22.60 1.93 -12.65
C VAL A 204 -23.35 1.18 -11.55
N ARG A 205 -23.04 -0.10 -11.44
CA ARG A 205 -23.33 -0.94 -10.28
C ARG A 205 -22.02 -1.49 -9.74
N ALA A 206 -21.51 -0.85 -8.70
CA ALA A 206 -20.25 -1.19 -8.08
C ALA A 206 -20.44 -2.23 -6.96
N CYS A 207 -19.47 -3.12 -6.79
CA CYS A 207 -19.39 -3.99 -5.62
C CYS A 207 -18.02 -3.90 -4.95
N ILE A 208 -18.01 -3.97 -3.62
CA ILE A 208 -16.81 -3.96 -2.77
C ILE A 208 -16.78 -5.25 -1.98
N VAL A 209 -15.62 -5.94 -1.96
CA VAL A 209 -15.42 -7.16 -1.18
C VAL A 209 -14.11 -7.09 -0.41
N THR A 210 -14.13 -7.55 0.84
CA THR A 210 -12.95 -7.63 1.72
C THR A 210 -12.65 -9.09 2.05
N CYS A 211 -11.40 -9.50 1.82
CA CYS A 211 -10.97 -10.88 2.01
C CYS A 211 -9.69 -11.00 2.84
N GLY A 212 -9.51 -12.15 3.48
CA GLY A 212 -8.33 -12.48 4.28
C GLY A 212 -8.38 -11.91 5.70
N GLY A 213 -7.21 -11.83 6.36
CA GLY A 213 -7.14 -11.32 7.73
C GLY A 213 -7.28 -9.79 7.83
N LEU A 214 -7.73 -9.30 8.97
CA LEU A 214 -7.92 -7.87 9.26
C LEU A 214 -6.61 -7.09 9.20
N CYS A 215 -6.74 -5.80 8.93
CA CYS A 215 -5.69 -4.80 8.84
C CYS A 215 -6.32 -3.43 9.18
N PRO A 216 -5.62 -2.53 9.88
CA PRO A 216 -6.08 -1.16 10.05
C PRO A 216 -6.32 -0.49 8.68
N GLY A 217 -7.35 0.35 8.57
CA GLY A 217 -7.66 1.11 7.37
C GLY A 217 -8.63 0.47 6.37
N ILE A 218 -9.03 -0.81 6.52
CA ILE A 218 -10.01 -1.43 5.60
C ILE A 218 -11.32 -0.64 5.53
N ASN A 219 -11.87 -0.25 6.68
CA ASN A 219 -13.09 0.57 6.72
C ASN A 219 -12.90 1.94 6.08
N THR A 220 -11.71 2.54 6.21
CA THR A 220 -11.38 3.80 5.53
C THR A 220 -11.39 3.60 4.03
N VAL A 221 -10.77 2.55 3.49
CA VAL A 221 -10.82 2.22 2.06
C VAL A 221 -12.26 2.05 1.58
N ILE A 222 -13.10 1.27 2.29
CA ILE A 222 -14.52 1.09 1.92
C ILE A 222 -15.23 2.43 1.87
N ARG A 223 -15.09 3.26 2.91
CA ARG A 223 -15.71 4.58 2.99
C ARG A 223 -15.31 5.46 1.81
N GLU A 224 -14.02 5.51 1.49
CA GLU A 224 -13.49 6.40 0.46
C GLU A 224 -13.84 5.94 -0.96
N ILE A 225 -13.99 4.63 -1.20
CA ILE A 225 -14.56 4.13 -2.45
C ILE A 225 -16.02 4.56 -2.58
N VAL A 226 -16.83 4.37 -1.53
CA VAL A 226 -18.26 4.71 -1.54
C VAL A 226 -18.45 6.22 -1.71
N CYS A 227 -17.75 7.03 -0.92
CA CYS A 227 -17.78 8.49 -1.03
C CYS A 227 -17.23 8.97 -2.37
N GLY A 228 -16.17 8.35 -2.89
CA GLY A 228 -15.60 8.72 -4.18
C GLY A 228 -16.54 8.44 -5.34
N LEU A 229 -17.14 7.26 -5.39
CA LEU A 229 -18.17 6.90 -6.37
C LEU A 229 -19.37 7.84 -6.28
N ASN A 230 -19.87 8.12 -5.07
CA ASN A 230 -21.06 8.92 -4.89
C ASN A 230 -20.84 10.44 -5.09
N PHE A 231 -19.88 11.03 -4.39
CA PHE A 231 -19.68 12.48 -4.38
C PHE A 231 -18.90 12.99 -5.59
N MET A 232 -17.94 12.22 -6.11
CA MET A 232 -17.14 12.67 -7.27
C MET A 232 -17.79 12.29 -8.60
N TYR A 233 -18.40 11.11 -8.66
CA TYR A 233 -18.93 10.56 -9.91
C TYR A 233 -20.46 10.47 -9.95
N GLY A 234 -21.19 10.65 -8.84
CA GLY A 234 -22.66 10.58 -8.85
C GLY A 234 -23.24 9.17 -8.87
N VAL A 235 -22.43 8.14 -8.59
CA VAL A 235 -22.85 6.73 -8.55
C VAL A 235 -23.61 6.45 -7.26
N ASN A 236 -24.82 5.90 -7.38
CA ASN A 236 -25.68 5.59 -6.23
C ASN A 236 -25.79 4.09 -5.93
N ASN A 237 -25.56 3.22 -6.91
CA ASN A 237 -25.75 1.78 -6.75
C ASN A 237 -24.43 1.09 -6.38
N ILE A 238 -24.17 1.03 -5.07
CA ILE A 238 -22.92 0.47 -4.52
C ILE A 238 -23.28 -0.63 -3.52
N LEU A 239 -22.72 -1.82 -3.74
CA LEU A 239 -22.98 -3.01 -2.93
C LEU A 239 -21.71 -3.45 -2.19
N GLY A 240 -21.88 -3.88 -0.94
CA GLY A 240 -20.88 -4.63 -0.19
C GLY A 240 -21.19 -6.12 -0.24
N ILE A 241 -20.20 -6.93 -0.61
CA ILE A 241 -20.30 -8.39 -0.55
C ILE A 241 -19.83 -8.85 0.82
N GLU A 242 -20.72 -9.52 1.57
CA GLU A 242 -20.42 -9.90 2.95
C GLU A 242 -19.65 -11.23 3.05
N GLY A 243 -18.65 -11.30 3.94
CA GLY A 243 -17.94 -12.54 4.24
C GLY A 243 -16.94 -12.97 3.15
N GLY A 244 -16.31 -12.02 2.48
CA GLY A 244 -15.28 -12.29 1.46
C GLY A 244 -15.82 -12.98 0.20
N TYR A 245 -15.00 -13.79 -0.47
CA TYR A 245 -15.39 -14.44 -1.73
C TYR A 245 -16.62 -15.36 -1.59
N ARG A 246 -16.84 -15.95 -0.41
CA ARG A 246 -18.02 -16.77 -0.12
C ARG A 246 -19.34 -15.99 -0.19
N GLY A 247 -19.30 -14.67 -0.02
CA GLY A 247 -20.46 -13.79 -0.11
C GLY A 247 -21.11 -13.77 -1.49
N PHE A 248 -20.32 -13.99 -2.55
CA PHE A 248 -20.87 -14.08 -3.91
C PHE A 248 -21.85 -15.26 -4.06
N TYR A 249 -21.66 -16.35 -3.32
CA TYR A 249 -22.51 -17.55 -3.42
C TYR A 249 -23.83 -17.42 -2.69
N SER A 250 -23.85 -16.68 -1.57
CA SER A 250 -24.95 -16.73 -0.60
C SER A 250 -26.01 -15.65 -0.83
N ARG A 251 -25.87 -14.83 -1.89
CA ARG A 251 -26.66 -13.61 -2.13
C ARG A 251 -26.60 -12.56 -0.99
N ASN A 252 -25.70 -12.72 -0.01
CA ASN A 252 -25.52 -11.79 1.10
C ASN A 252 -24.82 -10.52 0.61
N THR A 253 -25.61 -9.46 0.42
CA THR A 253 -25.12 -8.15 0.03
C THR A 253 -25.76 -7.05 0.84
N MET A 254 -24.93 -6.08 1.20
CA MET A 254 -25.31 -4.86 1.91
C MET A 254 -25.30 -3.68 0.94
N GLU A 255 -26.32 -2.84 0.97
CA GLU A 255 -26.27 -1.57 0.24
C GLU A 255 -25.33 -0.59 0.97
N LEU A 256 -24.42 0.05 0.23
CA LEU A 256 -23.45 1.00 0.78
C LEU A 256 -23.77 2.41 0.31
N THR A 257 -24.16 3.26 1.26
CA THR A 257 -24.40 4.69 1.01
C THR A 257 -23.44 5.54 1.83
N PRO A 258 -23.15 6.80 1.45
CA PRO A 258 -22.32 7.70 2.25
C PRO A 258 -22.77 7.82 3.72
N LYS A 259 -24.08 7.72 3.95
CA LYS A 259 -24.67 7.72 5.31
C LYS A 259 -24.26 6.48 6.11
N ILE A 260 -24.29 5.30 5.51
CA ILE A 260 -23.89 4.03 6.16
C ILE A 260 -22.39 4.03 6.47
N VAL A 261 -21.56 4.55 5.56
CA VAL A 261 -20.10 4.55 5.72
C VAL A 261 -19.53 5.76 6.46
N ASN A 262 -20.37 6.70 6.93
CA ASN A 262 -19.90 7.99 7.43
C ASN A 262 -18.82 7.86 8.51
N ASP A 263 -19.05 7.01 9.51
CA ASP A 263 -18.21 6.89 10.71
C ASP A 263 -17.39 5.59 10.79
N ILE A 264 -17.43 4.75 9.74
CA ILE A 264 -16.79 3.43 9.80
C ILE A 264 -15.26 3.52 9.88
N HIS A 265 -14.67 4.59 9.35
CA HIS A 265 -13.22 4.89 9.42
C HIS A 265 -12.69 5.06 10.85
N LYS A 266 -13.57 5.37 11.81
CA LYS A 266 -13.23 5.49 13.25
C LYS A 266 -13.12 4.13 13.94
N ARG A 267 -13.48 3.04 13.26
CA ARG A 267 -13.50 1.68 13.79
C ARG A 267 -12.52 0.82 13.02
N GLY A 268 -11.75 -0.02 13.72
CA GLY A 268 -10.97 -1.06 13.06
C GLY A 268 -11.83 -2.21 12.54
N GLY A 269 -11.18 -3.17 11.89
CA GLY A 269 -11.85 -4.29 11.23
C GLY A 269 -12.53 -3.92 9.91
N THR A 270 -13.62 -4.61 9.57
CA THR A 270 -14.39 -4.39 8.33
C THR A 270 -15.88 -4.55 8.57
N ILE A 271 -16.70 -3.61 8.09
CA ILE A 271 -18.18 -3.72 8.16
C ILE A 271 -18.76 -4.84 7.29
N LEU A 272 -18.03 -5.27 6.26
CA LEU A 272 -18.48 -6.32 5.33
C LEU A 272 -18.17 -7.73 5.83
N GLN A 273 -17.60 -7.86 7.03
CA GLN A 273 -16.97 -9.10 7.50
C GLN A 273 -15.86 -9.55 6.51
N THR A 274 -15.17 -10.65 6.82
CA THR A 274 -14.13 -11.18 5.92
C THR A 274 -14.03 -12.69 6.09
N SER A 275 -13.53 -13.38 5.08
CA SER A 275 -13.23 -14.80 5.15
C SER A 275 -11.90 -15.14 4.48
N ARG A 276 -11.37 -16.31 4.84
CA ARG A 276 -10.25 -16.97 4.16
C ARG A 276 -10.80 -18.08 3.25
N GLY A 277 -10.18 -18.26 2.09
CA GLY A 277 -10.54 -19.28 1.11
C GLY A 277 -11.87 -19.02 0.40
N GLY A 278 -12.45 -20.09 -0.15
CA GLY A 278 -13.75 -20.06 -0.82
C GLY A 278 -13.75 -19.23 -2.12
N HIS A 279 -12.67 -19.33 -2.89
CA HIS A 279 -12.59 -18.74 -4.23
C HIS A 279 -13.01 -19.77 -5.28
N ASP A 280 -13.94 -19.37 -6.15
CA ASP A 280 -14.43 -20.14 -7.29
C ASP A 280 -14.73 -19.11 -8.37
N THR A 281 -13.80 -19.00 -9.33
CA THR A 281 -13.82 -17.93 -10.34
C THR A 281 -15.10 -17.93 -11.15
N ASN A 282 -15.59 -19.10 -11.57
CA ASN A 282 -16.79 -19.21 -12.39
C ASN A 282 -18.01 -18.70 -11.63
N LYS A 283 -18.23 -19.21 -10.40
CA LYS A 283 -19.37 -18.79 -9.58
C LYS A 283 -19.35 -17.30 -9.24
N ILE A 284 -18.16 -16.74 -9.01
CA ILE A 284 -18.01 -15.31 -8.72
C ILE A 284 -18.39 -14.48 -9.96
N VAL A 285 -17.88 -14.84 -11.14
CA VAL A 285 -18.17 -14.11 -12.38
C VAL A 285 -19.61 -14.29 -12.83
N ASP A 286 -20.19 -15.48 -12.65
CA ASP A 286 -21.62 -15.73 -12.87
C ASP A 286 -22.45 -14.79 -11.99
N ASN A 287 -22.09 -14.64 -10.71
CA ASN A 287 -22.81 -13.75 -9.80
C ASN A 287 -22.63 -12.25 -10.13
N ILE A 288 -21.44 -11.85 -10.59
CA ILE A 288 -21.18 -10.50 -11.10
C ILE A 288 -22.12 -10.21 -12.28
N GLN A 289 -22.23 -11.15 -13.22
CA GLN A 289 -23.08 -11.03 -14.39
C GLN A 289 -24.58 -11.05 -14.06
N ASP A 290 -25.03 -11.99 -13.22
CA ASP A 290 -26.42 -12.14 -12.79
C ASP A 290 -26.94 -10.88 -12.07
N ARG A 291 -26.06 -10.20 -11.34
CA ARG A 291 -26.38 -8.95 -10.68
C ARG A 291 -26.12 -7.73 -11.56
N GLY A 292 -25.59 -7.86 -12.77
CA GLY A 292 -25.23 -6.73 -13.61
C GLY A 292 -24.23 -5.78 -12.92
N ILE A 293 -23.30 -6.32 -12.15
CA ILE A 293 -22.21 -5.56 -11.53
C ILE A 293 -21.19 -5.26 -12.63
N ASN A 294 -20.80 -4.00 -12.77
CA ASN A 294 -19.84 -3.55 -13.78
C ASN A 294 -18.56 -2.95 -13.18
N GLN A 295 -18.48 -2.81 -11.86
CA GLN A 295 -17.23 -2.45 -11.17
C GLN A 295 -17.05 -3.30 -9.92
N VAL A 296 -15.86 -3.89 -9.76
CA VAL A 296 -15.53 -4.81 -8.67
C VAL A 296 -14.26 -4.33 -7.98
N TYR A 297 -14.38 -3.94 -6.72
CA TYR A 297 -13.27 -3.52 -5.86
C TYR A 297 -12.93 -4.62 -4.86
N ILE A 298 -11.75 -5.21 -5.01
CA ILE A 298 -11.34 -6.40 -4.25
C ILE A 298 -10.21 -6.01 -3.29
N ILE A 299 -10.53 -5.92 -2.00
CA ILE A 299 -9.59 -5.55 -0.93
C ILE A 299 -9.06 -6.82 -0.27
N GLY A 300 -7.75 -7.07 -0.36
CA GLY A 300 -7.18 -8.28 0.24
C GLY A 300 -5.69 -8.48 0.01
N GLY A 301 -5.10 -9.46 0.69
CA GLY A 301 -3.67 -9.80 0.56
C GLY A 301 -3.37 -10.64 -0.68
N ASP A 302 -2.16 -11.22 -0.76
CA ASP A 302 -1.66 -11.97 -1.93
C ASP A 302 -2.66 -12.99 -2.50
N GLY A 303 -3.16 -13.93 -1.67
CA GLY A 303 -4.14 -14.93 -2.13
C GLY A 303 -5.44 -14.31 -2.67
N THR A 304 -5.85 -13.16 -2.15
CA THR A 304 -7.00 -12.41 -2.68
C THR A 304 -6.68 -11.80 -4.04
N GLN A 305 -5.50 -11.19 -4.19
CA GLN A 305 -5.06 -10.57 -5.44
C GLN A 305 -4.86 -11.62 -6.56
N LYS A 306 -4.37 -12.82 -6.22
CA LYS A 306 -4.36 -13.97 -7.14
C LYS A 306 -5.77 -14.33 -7.62
N GLY A 307 -6.75 -14.33 -6.71
CA GLY A 307 -8.16 -14.48 -7.05
C GLY A 307 -8.70 -13.35 -7.92
N ALA A 308 -8.29 -12.10 -7.66
CA ALA A 308 -8.69 -10.94 -8.46
C ALA A 308 -8.15 -11.03 -9.90
N ALA A 309 -6.90 -11.48 -10.08
CA ALA A 309 -6.33 -11.74 -11.40
C ALA A 309 -7.08 -12.84 -12.16
N ALA A 310 -7.50 -13.91 -11.46
CA ALA A 310 -8.31 -14.97 -12.06
C ALA A 310 -9.71 -14.46 -12.48
N ILE A 311 -10.36 -13.65 -11.64
CA ILE A 311 -11.64 -13.00 -11.95
C ILE A 311 -11.50 -12.09 -13.18
N TYR A 312 -10.45 -11.26 -13.23
CA TYR A 312 -10.17 -10.42 -14.39
C TYR A 312 -10.01 -11.23 -15.68
N LYS A 313 -9.20 -12.30 -15.66
CA LYS A 313 -9.00 -13.15 -16.84
C LYS A 313 -10.29 -13.78 -17.33
N GLU A 314 -11.17 -14.18 -16.43
CA GLU A 314 -12.46 -14.76 -16.79
C GLU A 314 -13.45 -13.69 -17.32
N VAL A 315 -13.43 -12.48 -16.75
CA VAL A 315 -14.17 -11.32 -17.28
C VAL A 315 -13.72 -10.97 -18.71
N GLU A 316 -12.41 -10.94 -18.95
CA GLU A 316 -11.81 -10.71 -20.27
C GLU A 316 -12.20 -11.82 -21.25
N ARG A 317 -12.09 -13.09 -20.84
CA ARG A 317 -12.46 -14.26 -21.66
C ARG A 317 -13.94 -14.23 -22.09
N ARG A 318 -14.82 -13.71 -21.23
CA ARG A 318 -16.26 -13.57 -21.50
C ARG A 318 -16.62 -12.24 -22.17
N CYS A 319 -15.64 -11.35 -22.41
CA CYS A 319 -15.85 -10.00 -22.92
C CYS A 319 -16.91 -9.21 -22.13
N LEU A 320 -16.89 -9.28 -20.80
CA LEU A 320 -17.86 -8.58 -19.96
C LEU A 320 -17.42 -7.12 -19.75
N HIS A 321 -18.38 -6.19 -19.78
CA HIS A 321 -18.14 -4.78 -19.46
C HIS A 321 -18.00 -4.58 -17.94
N VAL A 322 -16.91 -5.12 -17.36
CA VAL A 322 -16.65 -5.12 -15.91
C VAL A 322 -15.21 -4.68 -15.62
N ALA A 323 -15.06 -3.59 -14.85
CA ALA A 323 -13.77 -3.16 -14.32
C ALA A 323 -13.44 -3.90 -13.03
N VAL A 324 -12.28 -4.57 -12.97
CA VAL A 324 -11.79 -5.27 -11.78
C VAL A 324 -10.59 -4.52 -11.21
N ALA A 325 -10.75 -3.95 -10.02
CA ALA A 325 -9.73 -3.20 -9.31
C ALA A 325 -9.31 -3.95 -8.03
N GLY A 326 -8.04 -4.34 -7.95
CA GLY A 326 -7.42 -4.92 -6.77
C GLY A 326 -6.91 -3.83 -5.82
N ILE A 327 -7.14 -3.98 -4.52
CA ILE A 327 -6.59 -3.10 -3.49
C ILE A 327 -5.79 -3.97 -2.52
N PRO A 328 -4.45 -3.87 -2.55
CA PRO A 328 -3.59 -4.86 -1.94
C PRO A 328 -3.42 -4.54 -0.45
N LYS A 329 -3.80 -5.51 0.38
CA LYS A 329 -3.88 -5.38 1.83
C LYS A 329 -2.91 -6.33 2.53
N THR A 330 -1.80 -5.79 3.01
CA THR A 330 -0.81 -6.49 3.83
C THR A 330 -0.34 -5.58 4.97
N ILE A 331 -0.17 -6.16 6.16
CA ILE A 331 0.38 -5.44 7.32
C ILE A 331 1.90 -5.60 7.40
N ASP A 332 2.46 -6.56 6.67
CA ASP A 332 3.89 -6.91 6.69
C ASP A 332 4.72 -6.02 5.76
N ASN A 333 4.05 -5.18 4.94
CA ASN A 333 4.66 -4.36 3.90
C ASN A 333 5.55 -5.15 2.92
N ASP A 334 5.06 -6.32 2.49
CA ASP A 334 5.80 -7.32 1.71
C ASP A 334 5.55 -7.24 0.19
N ILE A 335 4.89 -6.21 -0.31
CA ILE A 335 4.62 -6.04 -1.75
C ILE A 335 5.81 -5.37 -2.44
N ALA A 336 6.46 -6.07 -3.38
CA ALA A 336 7.71 -5.63 -4.00
C ALA A 336 7.62 -4.29 -4.77
N VAL A 337 6.47 -4.04 -5.40
CA VAL A 337 6.33 -2.95 -6.37
C VAL A 337 6.03 -1.62 -5.71
N ILE A 338 5.36 -1.63 -4.56
CA ILE A 338 4.88 -0.43 -3.87
C ILE A 338 5.82 -0.07 -2.71
N ASP A 339 5.88 1.23 -2.39
CA ASP A 339 6.73 1.72 -1.30
C ASP A 339 6.21 1.31 0.08
N LYS A 340 4.88 1.27 0.23
CA LYS A 340 4.20 1.00 1.49
C LYS A 340 2.79 0.46 1.26
N SER A 341 2.39 -0.54 2.06
CA SER A 341 1.00 -1.02 2.16
C SER A 341 0.22 -0.30 3.26
N PHE A 342 -1.10 -0.16 3.10
CA PHE A 342 -1.90 0.58 4.08
C PHE A 342 -2.10 -0.24 5.35
N GLY A 343 -2.19 0.45 6.49
CA GLY A 343 -2.28 -0.16 7.82
C GLY A 343 -0.92 -0.55 8.39
N PHE A 344 0.17 -0.40 7.62
CA PHE A 344 1.52 -0.69 8.07
C PHE A 344 2.00 0.28 9.15
N ASP A 345 1.81 1.59 8.96
CA ASP A 345 2.28 2.59 9.93
C ASP A 345 1.51 2.51 11.25
N THR A 346 0.21 2.26 11.17
CA THR A 346 -0.60 1.97 12.35
C THR A 346 -0.08 0.73 13.06
N ALA A 347 0.28 -0.32 12.31
CA ALA A 347 0.81 -1.54 12.91
C ALA A 347 2.14 -1.32 13.64
N VAL A 348 3.00 -0.47 13.07
CA VAL A 348 4.27 -0.07 13.69
C VAL A 348 4.03 0.67 15.01
N GLU A 349 3.10 1.62 15.02
CA GLU A 349 2.73 2.38 16.21
C GLU A 349 2.19 1.46 17.31
N GLU A 350 1.31 0.52 16.98
CA GLU A 350 0.79 -0.46 17.93
C GLU A 350 1.84 -1.43 18.46
N ALA A 351 2.73 -1.90 17.57
CA ALA A 351 3.85 -2.77 17.96
C ALA A 351 4.80 -2.05 18.93
N GLN A 352 5.08 -0.78 18.68
CA GLN A 352 5.88 0.05 19.59
C GLN A 352 5.24 0.16 20.98
N ARG A 353 3.90 0.31 21.07
CA ARG A 353 3.20 0.31 22.36
C ARG A 353 3.40 -1.01 23.12
N ALA A 354 3.31 -2.14 22.43
CA ALA A 354 3.54 -3.46 23.03
C ALA A 354 5.00 -3.67 23.49
N ILE A 355 5.97 -3.23 22.68
CA ILE A 355 7.40 -3.31 23.04
C ILE A 355 7.70 -2.44 24.26
N ASN A 356 7.19 -1.21 24.30
CA ASN A 356 7.38 -0.32 25.44
C ASN A 356 6.76 -0.90 26.72
N ALA A 357 5.57 -1.51 26.63
CA ALA A 357 4.95 -2.20 27.76
C ALA A 357 5.81 -3.38 28.26
N ALA A 358 6.37 -4.17 27.33
CA ALA A 358 7.29 -5.25 27.68
C ALA A 358 8.56 -4.71 28.36
N HIS A 359 9.12 -3.61 27.85
CA HIS A 359 10.32 -2.98 28.41
C HIS A 359 10.11 -2.55 29.87
N VAL A 360 9.02 -1.85 30.15
CA VAL A 360 8.69 -1.40 31.52
C VAL A 360 8.47 -2.60 32.46
N GLU A 361 7.79 -3.65 32.00
CA GLU A 361 7.56 -4.86 32.79
C GLU A 361 8.86 -5.59 33.16
N VAL A 362 9.84 -5.65 32.24
CA VAL A 362 11.09 -6.38 32.48
C VAL A 362 12.13 -5.56 33.22
N GLU A 363 12.12 -4.24 33.06
CA GLU A 363 12.98 -3.31 33.82
C GLU A 363 12.55 -3.28 35.30
N SER A 364 11.26 -3.50 35.58
CA SER A 364 10.70 -3.48 36.94
C SER A 364 11.00 -4.75 37.76
N VAL A 365 11.67 -5.75 37.19
CA VAL A 365 11.98 -7.02 37.86
C VAL A 365 13.44 -7.41 37.67
N GLU A 366 14.03 -8.06 38.69
CA GLU A 366 15.39 -8.59 38.57
C GLU A 366 15.43 -9.74 37.56
N ASN A 367 16.45 -9.73 36.70
CA ASN A 367 16.63 -10.70 35.62
C ASN A 367 15.39 -10.85 34.73
N GLY A 368 14.81 -9.72 34.31
CA GLY A 368 13.63 -9.66 33.47
C GLY A 368 13.93 -9.98 32.00
N VAL A 369 13.19 -10.91 31.40
CA VAL A 369 13.27 -11.24 29.97
C VAL A 369 11.90 -11.05 29.32
N GLY A 370 11.82 -10.12 28.37
CA GLY A 370 10.60 -9.80 27.64
C GLY A 370 10.65 -10.33 26.23
N ILE A 371 9.66 -11.10 25.82
CA ILE A 371 9.48 -11.54 24.44
C ILE A 371 8.21 -10.92 23.90
N VAL A 372 8.33 -10.17 22.79
CA VAL A 372 7.20 -9.59 22.07
C VAL A 372 7.11 -10.23 20.70
N LYS A 373 6.02 -10.96 20.45
CA LYS A 373 5.76 -11.56 19.13
C LYS A 373 5.11 -10.53 18.20
N LEU A 374 5.68 -10.31 17.02
CA LEU A 374 5.15 -9.42 16.00
C LEU A 374 4.80 -10.16 14.72
N MET A 375 4.10 -9.45 13.83
CA MET A 375 3.77 -9.91 12.47
C MET A 375 5.05 -10.10 11.64
N GLY A 376 4.98 -10.93 10.59
CA GLY A 376 6.13 -11.30 9.77
C GLY A 376 6.12 -12.78 9.39
N ARG A 377 5.18 -13.18 8.52
CA ARG A 377 4.89 -14.59 8.22
C ARG A 377 5.88 -15.29 7.30
N TYR A 378 6.28 -14.64 6.21
CA TYR A 378 6.87 -15.31 5.04
C TYR A 378 8.31 -14.97 4.73
N SER A 379 9.00 -14.28 5.62
CA SER A 379 10.30 -13.76 5.28
C SER A 379 11.43 -14.70 5.72
N GLY A 380 11.31 -16.01 5.49
CA GLY A 380 12.26 -17.03 6.00
C GLY A 380 12.32 -18.38 5.29
N LYS A 381 11.80 -18.51 4.05
CA LYS A 381 12.03 -19.73 3.24
C LYS A 381 12.68 -19.43 1.90
N ILE A 382 13.93 -19.92 1.77
CA ILE A 382 14.62 -20.39 0.56
C ILE A 382 14.18 -19.72 -0.74
N HIS A 383 14.70 -18.53 -1.02
CA HIS A 383 14.97 -18.08 -2.39
C HIS A 383 16.39 -17.49 -2.42
N ARG A 384 17.39 -18.37 -2.45
CA ARG A 384 18.82 -18.03 -2.60
C ARG A 384 19.15 -17.49 -4.01
N HIS A 385 18.16 -17.28 -4.86
CA HIS A 385 18.35 -16.81 -6.22
C HIS A 385 17.27 -15.78 -6.58
N VAL A 386 17.74 -14.64 -7.10
CA VAL A 386 16.99 -13.58 -7.79
C VAL A 386 16.19 -12.61 -6.90
N CYS A 387 16.88 -11.60 -6.36
CA CYS A 387 16.30 -10.28 -6.10
C CYS A 387 17.41 -9.22 -6.05
N HIS A 388 18.16 -9.08 -7.14
CA HIS A 388 18.93 -7.87 -7.39
C HIS A 388 17.93 -6.80 -7.85
N VAL A 389 17.99 -5.62 -7.23
CA VAL A 389 17.16 -4.43 -7.51
C VAL A 389 15.76 -4.48 -6.87
N GLY A 390 15.53 -3.58 -5.91
CA GLY A 390 14.24 -3.40 -5.22
C GLY A 390 14.45 -2.86 -3.81
N LYS A 391 13.67 -1.85 -3.44
CA LYS A 391 13.70 -1.13 -2.15
C LYS A 391 13.49 -2.13 -1.00
N SER A 392 14.54 -2.45 -0.24
CA SER A 392 14.42 -3.36 0.91
C SER A 392 13.83 -2.61 2.12
N ARG A 393 12.51 -2.45 2.15
CA ARG A 393 11.76 -2.15 3.38
C ARG A 393 10.85 -3.34 3.67
N CYS A 394 11.08 -3.99 4.80
CA CYS A 394 10.17 -4.99 5.36
C CYS A 394 9.57 -4.37 6.62
N GLY A 395 8.29 -4.64 6.86
CA GLY A 395 7.57 -3.97 7.91
C GLY A 395 8.13 -4.18 9.31
N VAL A 396 8.69 -5.36 9.56
CA VAL A 396 9.34 -5.71 10.81
C VAL A 396 10.54 -4.80 11.08
N MET A 397 11.32 -4.45 10.05
CA MET A 397 12.52 -3.62 10.16
C MET A 397 12.24 -2.19 10.64
N ASP A 398 11.20 -1.54 10.12
CA ASP A 398 10.91 -0.14 10.49
C ASP A 398 10.39 -0.03 11.95
N ILE A 399 9.73 -1.08 12.46
CA ILE A 399 9.37 -1.19 13.89
C ILE A 399 10.62 -1.21 14.75
N ILE A 400 11.61 -2.01 14.36
CA ILE A 400 12.77 -2.28 15.19
C ILE A 400 13.73 -1.08 15.29
N VAL A 401 13.85 -0.28 14.23
CA VAL A 401 14.75 0.89 14.24
C VAL A 401 14.24 2.01 15.15
N THR A 402 12.94 2.02 15.47
CA THR A 402 12.29 3.13 16.19
C THR A 402 12.25 2.90 17.71
N VAL A 403 12.45 1.67 18.19
CA VAL A 403 12.21 1.30 19.59
C VAL A 403 13.48 0.74 20.24
N LYS A 404 13.69 1.08 21.52
CA LYS A 404 14.78 0.56 22.33
C LYS A 404 14.52 -0.92 22.64
N GLN A 405 15.10 -1.81 21.82
CA GLN A 405 15.10 -3.25 22.04
C GLN A 405 16.54 -3.75 22.02
N ASP A 406 16.78 -4.88 22.71
CA ASP A 406 18.12 -5.46 22.81
C ASP A 406 18.38 -6.49 21.71
N CYS A 407 17.34 -7.20 21.26
CA CYS A 407 17.45 -8.24 20.24
C CYS A 407 16.26 -8.25 19.29
N CYS A 408 16.52 -8.48 18.01
CA CYS A 408 15.51 -8.83 17.02
C CYS A 408 15.81 -10.17 16.35
N LEU A 409 14.76 -10.99 16.27
CA LEU A 409 14.73 -12.24 15.53
C LEU A 409 13.72 -12.13 14.39
N ILE A 410 14.25 -12.08 13.16
CA ILE A 410 13.48 -12.09 11.93
C ILE A 410 13.68 -13.40 11.18
N PRO A 411 12.74 -13.83 10.33
CA PRO A 411 12.87 -15.10 9.66
C PRO A 411 13.99 -15.13 8.60
N GLU A 412 14.50 -13.97 8.14
CA GLU A 412 15.61 -13.89 7.18
C GLU A 412 16.97 -14.11 7.83
N SER A 413 17.08 -13.84 9.13
CA SER A 413 18.33 -13.93 9.88
C SER A 413 18.33 -15.21 10.70
N PRO A 414 18.99 -16.30 10.26
CA PRO A 414 19.12 -17.50 11.07
C PRO A 414 19.91 -17.17 12.35
N PHE A 415 19.59 -17.89 13.42
CA PHE A 415 20.23 -17.73 14.72
C PHE A 415 20.25 -19.09 15.40
N TYR A 416 21.28 -19.37 16.20
CA TYR A 416 21.35 -20.57 17.04
C TYR A 416 21.08 -20.23 18.51
N LEU A 417 20.53 -21.19 19.24
CA LEU A 417 20.18 -21.01 20.64
C LEU A 417 21.39 -21.16 21.57
N GLU A 418 22.12 -22.27 21.41
CA GLU A 418 23.23 -22.69 22.27
C GLU A 418 24.55 -22.67 21.50
N GLY A 419 25.65 -22.33 22.18
CA GLY A 419 26.99 -22.24 21.59
C GLY A 419 27.60 -20.84 21.73
N GLN A 420 28.89 -20.73 21.35
CA GLN A 420 29.63 -19.46 21.46
C GLN A 420 29.10 -18.44 20.45
N GLY A 421 28.53 -17.34 20.95
CA GLY A 421 27.85 -16.29 20.17
C GLY A 421 26.35 -16.51 19.99
N GLY A 422 25.76 -17.48 20.71
CA GLY A 422 24.36 -17.87 20.56
C GLY A 422 23.40 -16.94 21.29
N LEU A 423 22.10 -17.14 21.03
CA LEU A 423 21.05 -16.33 21.65
C LEU A 423 21.09 -16.39 23.18
N PHE A 424 21.33 -17.56 23.77
CA PHE A 424 21.38 -17.70 25.24
C PHE A 424 22.58 -17.00 25.87
N GLU A 425 23.75 -17.03 25.22
CA GLU A 425 24.93 -16.30 25.69
C GLU A 425 24.70 -14.79 25.61
N PHE A 426 24.10 -14.30 24.52
CA PHE A 426 23.73 -12.91 24.37
C PHE A 426 22.76 -12.45 25.47
N ILE A 427 21.69 -13.23 25.72
CA ILE A 427 20.75 -12.96 26.81
C ILE A 427 21.49 -12.90 28.15
N GLN A 428 22.38 -13.85 28.42
CA GLN A 428 23.14 -13.87 29.67
C GLN A 428 24.01 -12.62 29.83
N GLN A 429 24.70 -12.19 28.77
CA GLN A 429 25.52 -11.00 28.79
C GLN A 429 24.67 -9.75 29.07
N ARG A 430 23.53 -9.60 28.39
CA ARG A 430 22.61 -8.48 28.59
C ARG A 430 22.01 -8.44 30.00
N LEU A 431 21.64 -9.59 30.55
CA LEU A 431 21.15 -9.66 31.92
C LEU A 431 22.21 -9.23 32.94
N LYS A 432 23.51 -9.54 32.71
CA LYS A 432 24.60 -9.07 33.57
C LYS A 432 24.88 -7.57 33.43
N GLU A 433 24.77 -7.03 32.23
CA GLU A 433 25.06 -5.62 31.94
C GLU A 433 23.91 -4.69 32.39
N ASN A 434 22.66 -5.07 32.07
CA ASN A 434 21.49 -4.19 32.17
C ASN A 434 20.44 -4.69 33.20
N GLY A 435 20.54 -5.93 33.69
CA GLY A 435 19.54 -6.56 34.57
C GLY A 435 18.25 -7.01 33.88
N HIS A 436 18.06 -6.64 32.60
CA HIS A 436 16.89 -6.98 31.80
C HIS A 436 17.24 -7.11 30.31
N VAL A 437 16.34 -7.71 29.54
CA VAL A 437 16.47 -7.82 28.07
C VAL A 437 15.09 -7.86 27.40
N VAL A 438 14.94 -7.16 26.28
CA VAL A 438 13.75 -7.21 25.41
C VAL A 438 14.09 -7.82 24.06
N ILE A 439 13.38 -8.88 23.70
CA ILE A 439 13.53 -9.64 22.46
C ILE A 439 12.26 -9.46 21.63
N VAL A 440 12.41 -8.95 20.42
CA VAL A 440 11.32 -8.85 19.44
C VAL A 440 11.44 -10.00 18.45
N LEU A 441 10.36 -10.75 18.29
CA LEU A 441 10.31 -12.00 17.55
C LEU A 441 9.22 -11.94 16.47
N ALA A 442 9.60 -12.05 15.20
CA ALA A 442 8.62 -12.23 14.13
C ALA A 442 7.99 -13.63 14.18
N GLU A 443 6.69 -13.75 13.89
CA GLU A 443 5.98 -15.03 13.91
C GLU A 443 6.60 -16.12 13.00
N GLY A 444 7.24 -15.72 11.89
CA GLY A 444 7.90 -16.63 10.97
C GLY A 444 9.30 -17.08 11.39
N ALA A 445 9.92 -16.46 12.40
CA ALA A 445 11.30 -16.73 12.77
C ALA A 445 11.43 -18.06 13.52
N GLY A 446 12.51 -18.82 13.28
CA GLY A 446 12.82 -20.04 14.03
C GLY A 446 11.83 -21.20 13.83
N GLN A 447 11.02 -21.18 12.77
CA GLN A 447 10.02 -22.22 12.49
C GLN A 447 10.65 -23.60 12.25
N GLU A 448 11.91 -23.65 11.83
CA GLU A 448 12.76 -24.83 11.75
C GLU A 448 12.88 -25.55 13.10
N TYR A 449 13.15 -24.82 14.18
CA TYR A 449 13.34 -25.38 15.51
C TYR A 449 12.06 -25.98 16.10
N VAL A 450 10.92 -25.35 15.81
CA VAL A 450 9.63 -25.80 16.32
C VAL A 450 9.15 -27.03 15.54
N SER A 451 9.40 -27.07 14.24
CA SER A 451 9.04 -28.21 13.40
C SER A 451 9.78 -29.48 13.84
N ASP A 452 11.08 -29.37 14.14
CA ASP A 452 11.91 -30.50 14.58
C ASP A 452 11.56 -31.00 15.99
N SER A 453 11.04 -30.12 16.85
CA SER A 453 10.74 -30.46 18.24
C SER A 453 9.32 -30.98 18.48
N VAL A 454 8.36 -30.67 17.60
CA VAL A 454 6.92 -30.94 17.86
C VAL A 454 6.35 -32.09 17.01
N ASN A 455 7.08 -32.68 16.04
CA ASN A 455 6.50 -33.64 15.07
C ASN A 455 5.16 -33.13 14.49
N ALA A 456 5.06 -31.82 14.28
CA ALA A 456 3.80 -31.17 13.98
C ALA A 456 3.33 -31.54 12.56
N VAL A 457 2.09 -32.01 12.47
CA VAL A 457 1.39 -32.20 11.19
C VAL A 457 1.34 -30.86 10.46
N GLU A 458 1.63 -30.83 9.16
CA GLU A 458 1.53 -29.62 8.34
C GLU A 458 0.07 -29.19 8.15
N GLU A 459 -0.52 -28.56 9.16
CA GLU A 459 -1.86 -28.01 9.05
C GLU A 459 -1.85 -26.78 8.13
N ARG A 460 -2.88 -26.67 7.28
CA ARG A 460 -3.07 -25.55 6.35
C ARG A 460 -4.37 -24.82 6.65
N ASP A 461 -4.37 -23.51 6.47
CA ASP A 461 -5.58 -22.71 6.56
C ASP A 461 -6.53 -22.98 5.37
N ALA A 462 -7.78 -22.50 5.45
CA ALA A 462 -8.76 -22.66 4.38
C ALA A 462 -8.36 -21.99 3.04
N SER A 463 -7.34 -21.14 3.05
CA SER A 463 -6.74 -20.54 1.85
C SER A 463 -5.54 -21.34 1.33
N GLY A 464 -5.16 -22.44 1.98
CA GLY A 464 -4.03 -23.29 1.62
C GLY A 464 -2.67 -22.86 2.20
N ASN A 465 -2.61 -21.85 3.07
CA ASN A 465 -1.37 -21.41 3.70
C ASN A 465 -0.96 -22.30 4.87
N LYS A 466 0.33 -22.64 5.02
CA LYS A 466 0.85 -23.39 6.18
C LYS A 466 0.61 -22.62 7.47
N LEU A 467 -0.04 -23.24 8.46
CA LEU A 467 -0.20 -22.66 9.79
C LEU A 467 1.16 -22.66 10.49
N LEU A 468 1.56 -21.50 11.00
CA LEU A 468 2.79 -21.35 11.77
C LEU A 468 2.53 -21.77 13.21
N ILE A 469 3.53 -22.39 13.83
CA ILE A 469 3.48 -22.75 15.24
C ILE A 469 3.93 -21.53 16.05
N ASP A 470 3.37 -21.33 17.25
CA ASP A 470 3.75 -20.22 18.12
C ASP A 470 5.18 -20.40 18.67
N ILE A 471 6.15 -19.82 17.95
CA ILE A 471 7.56 -19.78 18.35
C ILE A 471 7.76 -19.02 19.66
N GLY A 472 6.92 -18.05 20.01
CA GLY A 472 7.10 -17.21 21.19
C GLY A 472 6.98 -17.99 22.49
N GLN A 473 5.95 -18.84 22.59
CA GLN A 473 5.78 -19.74 23.74
C GLN A 473 6.89 -20.78 23.81
N TRP A 474 7.26 -21.37 22.66
CA TRP A 474 8.34 -22.36 22.58
C TRP A 474 9.68 -21.77 23.05
N LEU A 475 10.04 -20.58 22.57
CA LEU A 475 11.28 -19.90 22.94
C LEU A 475 11.30 -19.52 24.42
N THR A 476 10.15 -19.08 24.96
CA THR A 476 9.98 -18.80 26.39
C THR A 476 10.30 -20.04 27.24
N GLN A 477 9.80 -21.22 26.87
CA GLN A 477 10.08 -22.46 27.60
C GLN A 477 11.55 -22.86 27.52
N LYS A 478 12.17 -22.73 26.33
CA LYS A 478 13.58 -23.07 26.12
C LYS A 478 14.52 -22.17 26.93
N ILE A 479 14.26 -20.87 26.97
CA ILE A 479 15.04 -19.93 27.79
C ILE A 479 14.89 -20.28 29.27
N LYS A 480 13.67 -20.49 29.78
CA LYS A 480 13.46 -20.90 31.19
C LYS A 480 14.24 -22.16 31.54
N ASN A 481 14.18 -23.18 30.69
CA ASN A 481 14.84 -24.47 30.95
C ASN A 481 16.37 -24.35 30.96
N HIS A 482 16.95 -23.60 30.02
CA HIS A 482 18.39 -23.39 29.95
C HIS A 482 18.93 -22.69 31.21
N PHE A 483 18.30 -21.60 31.63
CA PHE A 483 18.78 -20.83 32.79
C PHE A 483 18.49 -21.50 34.14
N ALA A 484 17.43 -22.30 34.23
CA ALA A 484 17.14 -23.11 35.41
C ALA A 484 18.14 -24.28 35.56
N THR A 485 18.45 -24.98 34.46
CA THR A 485 19.27 -26.20 34.47
C THR A 485 20.76 -25.90 34.53
N ASP A 486 21.24 -25.01 33.65
CA ASP A 486 22.68 -24.85 33.42
C ASP A 486 23.31 -23.77 34.30
N LYS A 487 22.54 -22.75 34.68
CA LYS A 487 23.06 -21.56 35.37
C LYS A 487 22.47 -21.32 36.77
N LYS A 488 21.42 -22.06 37.17
CA LYS A 488 20.68 -21.88 38.43
C LYS A 488 20.29 -20.41 38.68
N MET A 489 19.94 -19.69 37.61
CA MET A 489 19.56 -18.28 37.67
C MET A 489 18.05 -18.18 37.53
N ALA A 490 17.38 -17.53 38.48
CA ALA A 490 15.96 -17.27 38.38
C ALA A 490 15.72 -16.15 37.36
N ILE A 491 14.92 -16.43 36.33
CA ILE A 491 14.55 -15.47 35.29
C ILE A 491 13.05 -15.18 35.37
N ASN A 492 12.71 -13.90 35.32
CA ASN A 492 11.34 -13.44 35.24
C ASN A 492 10.95 -13.20 33.78
N MET A 493 10.25 -14.17 33.17
CA MET A 493 9.85 -14.07 31.77
C MET A 493 8.46 -13.44 31.59
N LYS A 494 8.36 -12.53 30.61
CA LYS A 494 7.13 -11.90 30.17
C LYS A 494 6.98 -12.13 28.67
N TYR A 495 5.87 -12.74 28.26
CA TYR A 495 5.54 -12.95 26.86
C TYR A 495 4.32 -12.12 26.48
N ILE A 496 4.43 -11.32 25.42
CA ILE A 496 3.36 -10.47 24.92
C ILE A 496 3.10 -10.80 23.46
N ASP A 497 1.84 -11.14 23.16
CA ASP A 497 1.34 -11.32 21.80
C ASP A 497 0.28 -10.24 21.46
N PRO A 498 0.69 -9.09 20.90
CA PRO A 498 -0.22 -8.03 20.50
C PRO A 498 -0.90 -8.27 19.12
N THR A 499 -0.76 -9.46 18.51
CA THR A 499 -1.20 -9.75 17.13
C THR A 499 -2.59 -9.19 16.78
N TYR A 500 -3.60 -9.50 17.59
CA TYR A 500 -4.97 -9.07 17.29
C TYR A 500 -5.22 -7.61 17.64
N MET A 501 -4.51 -7.09 18.64
CA MET A 501 -4.58 -5.67 19.01
C MET A 501 -4.06 -4.80 17.86
N ILE A 502 -2.93 -5.18 17.26
CA ILE A 502 -2.32 -4.49 16.11
C ILE A 502 -3.28 -4.48 14.90
N ARG A 503 -4.01 -5.58 14.66
CA ARG A 503 -4.83 -5.74 13.44
C ARG A 503 -6.23 -5.12 13.54
N ALA A 504 -6.75 -5.00 14.75
CA ALA A 504 -8.14 -4.64 15.00
C ALA A 504 -8.34 -3.15 15.35
N VAL A 505 -7.26 -2.38 15.47
CA VAL A 505 -7.34 -0.94 15.74
C VAL A 505 -7.79 -0.13 14.52
N PRO A 506 -8.39 1.06 14.73
CA PRO A 506 -8.57 2.03 13.65
C PRO A 506 -7.21 2.50 13.12
N SER A 507 -7.16 2.91 11.84
CA SER A 507 -5.96 3.47 11.23
C SER A 507 -5.64 4.85 11.78
N ASN A 508 -4.34 5.15 11.93
CA ASN A 508 -3.85 6.46 12.30
C ASN A 508 -4.03 7.49 11.16
N ALA A 509 -3.67 8.75 11.42
CA ALA A 509 -3.88 9.84 10.45
C ALA A 509 -3.13 9.62 9.13
N TYR A 510 -1.91 9.08 9.18
CA TYR A 510 -1.10 8.84 7.98
C TYR A 510 -1.70 7.74 7.11
N ASP A 511 -2.04 6.59 7.72
CA ASP A 511 -2.72 5.51 7.01
C ASP A 511 -4.10 5.92 6.49
N ASN A 512 -4.82 6.81 7.18
CA ASN A 512 -6.08 7.33 6.69
C ASN A 512 -5.91 8.14 5.40
N ILE A 513 -4.95 9.06 5.35
CA ILE A 513 -4.64 9.82 4.13
C ILE A 513 -4.26 8.86 2.99
N TYR A 514 -3.42 7.86 3.30
CA TYR A 514 -3.02 6.88 2.30
C TYR A 514 -4.22 6.06 1.79
N CYS A 515 -5.07 5.53 2.68
CA CYS A 515 -6.29 4.81 2.31
C CYS A 515 -7.21 5.66 1.42
N THR A 516 -7.36 6.96 1.72
CA THR A 516 -8.14 7.91 0.92
C THR A 516 -7.59 8.03 -0.49
N LEU A 517 -6.29 8.31 -0.65
CA LEU A 517 -5.67 8.47 -1.96
C LEU A 517 -5.69 7.18 -2.77
N LEU A 518 -5.49 6.04 -2.10
CA LEU A 518 -5.55 4.70 -2.69
C LEU A 518 -6.94 4.38 -3.24
N ALA A 519 -7.98 4.60 -2.42
CA ALA A 519 -9.38 4.37 -2.79
C ALA A 519 -9.83 5.29 -3.93
N GLN A 520 -9.55 6.59 -3.83
CA GLN A 520 -9.90 7.55 -4.88
C GLN A 520 -9.22 7.21 -6.21
N SER A 521 -7.94 6.86 -6.17
CA SER A 521 -7.19 6.41 -7.35
C SER A 521 -7.78 5.13 -7.96
N ALA A 522 -8.24 4.17 -7.16
CA ALA A 522 -8.91 2.97 -7.65
C ALA A 522 -10.24 3.30 -8.33
N VAL A 523 -11.03 4.23 -7.75
CA VAL A 523 -12.26 4.72 -8.35
C VAL A 523 -11.98 5.43 -9.68
N HIS A 524 -11.00 6.33 -9.72
CA HIS A 524 -10.62 7.02 -10.94
C HIS A 524 -10.18 6.05 -12.05
N GLY A 525 -9.41 5.02 -11.70
CA GLY A 525 -8.95 4.02 -12.66
C GLY A 525 -10.09 3.18 -13.22
N ALA A 526 -11.00 2.71 -12.35
CA ALA A 526 -12.17 1.94 -12.77
C ALA A 526 -13.12 2.77 -13.65
N MET A 527 -13.44 4.01 -13.27
CA MET A 527 -14.27 4.91 -14.08
C MET A 527 -13.61 5.22 -15.44
N ALA A 528 -12.28 5.33 -15.46
CA ALA A 528 -11.51 5.54 -16.68
C ALA A 528 -11.32 4.27 -17.52
N GLY A 529 -11.93 3.13 -17.17
CA GLY A 529 -11.93 1.92 -17.98
C GLY A 529 -10.71 1.02 -17.82
N PHE A 530 -9.84 1.28 -16.85
CA PHE A 530 -8.77 0.33 -16.49
C PHE A 530 -9.36 -0.88 -15.75
N SER A 531 -8.83 -2.06 -16.02
CA SER A 531 -9.27 -3.32 -15.42
C SER A 531 -8.08 -4.27 -15.21
N GLY A 532 -8.17 -5.18 -14.24
CA GLY A 532 -7.06 -6.08 -13.93
C GLY A 532 -5.85 -5.36 -13.30
N PHE A 533 -6.10 -4.21 -12.66
CA PHE A 533 -5.08 -3.36 -12.08
C PHE A 533 -5.21 -3.27 -10.56
N THR A 534 -4.12 -2.86 -9.93
CA THR A 534 -4.03 -2.46 -8.54
C THR A 534 -3.41 -1.08 -8.45
N VAL A 535 -3.62 -0.41 -7.31
CA VAL A 535 -3.05 0.91 -7.05
C VAL A 535 -2.04 0.80 -5.91
N GLY A 536 -0.98 1.59 -5.98
CA GLY A 536 -0.10 1.82 -4.84
C GLY A 536 0.90 2.94 -5.08
N PRO A 537 1.57 3.43 -4.02
CA PRO A 537 2.60 4.44 -4.11
C PRO A 537 3.88 3.81 -4.65
N VAL A 538 4.43 4.38 -5.71
CA VAL A 538 5.73 4.08 -6.28
C VAL A 538 6.52 5.38 -6.30
N ASN A 539 7.60 5.46 -5.52
CA ASN A 539 8.36 6.69 -5.30
C ASN A 539 7.47 7.88 -4.87
N SER A 540 6.60 7.66 -3.88
CA SER A 540 5.66 8.66 -3.35
C SER A 540 4.60 9.16 -4.35
N ARG A 541 4.46 8.53 -5.52
CA ARG A 541 3.41 8.81 -6.50
C ARG A 541 2.52 7.59 -6.68
N HIS A 542 1.20 7.78 -6.69
CA HIS A 542 0.29 6.67 -6.93
C HIS A 542 0.36 6.26 -8.40
N ALA A 543 0.48 4.96 -8.65
CA ALA A 543 0.54 4.39 -9.99
C ALA A 543 -0.44 3.23 -10.12
N TYR A 544 -0.89 2.99 -11.35
CA TYR A 544 -1.61 1.77 -11.73
C TYR A 544 -0.58 0.69 -12.03
N ILE A 545 -0.75 -0.46 -11.39
CA ILE A 545 0.16 -1.60 -11.45
C ILE A 545 -0.65 -2.82 -11.88
N PRO A 546 -0.18 -3.70 -12.78
CA PRO A 546 -0.88 -4.93 -13.10
C PRO A 546 -1.01 -5.83 -11.86
N ILE A 547 -2.19 -6.44 -11.63
CA ILE A 547 -2.40 -7.29 -10.43
C ILE A 547 -1.36 -8.43 -10.36
N GLN A 548 -0.98 -8.98 -11.51
CA GLN A 548 0.02 -10.06 -11.60
C GLN A 548 1.35 -9.65 -10.97
N ARG A 549 1.78 -8.41 -11.21
CA ARG A 549 3.06 -7.89 -10.72
C ARG A 549 3.13 -7.83 -9.19
N VAL A 550 2.01 -7.58 -8.52
CA VAL A 550 1.92 -7.58 -7.05
C VAL A 550 2.02 -8.99 -6.46
N THR A 551 1.69 -10.02 -7.23
CA THR A 551 1.69 -11.43 -6.76
C THR A 551 2.95 -12.21 -7.13
N GLU A 552 3.83 -11.64 -7.97
CA GLU A 552 5.02 -12.31 -8.49
C GLU A 552 6.18 -12.36 -7.49
N ALA A 553 6.37 -11.28 -6.73
CA ALA A 553 7.54 -11.13 -5.86
C ALA A 553 7.14 -10.52 -4.52
N THR A 554 7.77 -11.03 -3.46
CA THR A 554 7.63 -10.52 -2.10
C THR A 554 8.89 -9.76 -1.69
N ASN A 555 8.73 -8.61 -1.06
CA ASN A 555 9.84 -7.92 -0.42
C ASN A 555 10.32 -8.73 0.79
N VAL A 556 11.63 -8.95 0.86
CA VAL A 556 12.31 -9.57 2.00
C VAL A 556 13.42 -8.66 2.50
N VAL A 557 13.75 -8.76 3.78
CA VAL A 557 14.92 -8.09 4.35
C VAL A 557 16.18 -8.63 3.70
N LYS A 558 16.96 -7.73 3.10
CA LYS A 558 18.32 -8.04 2.68
C LYS A 558 19.25 -7.76 3.86
N LEU A 559 19.85 -8.81 4.43
CA LEU A 559 20.80 -8.68 5.55
C LEU A 559 22.06 -7.87 5.19
N THR A 560 22.37 -7.76 3.89
CA THR A 560 23.47 -6.92 3.38
C THR A 560 23.11 -5.44 3.25
N ASP A 561 21.85 -5.06 3.49
CA ASP A 561 21.41 -3.69 3.32
C ASP A 561 21.79 -2.79 4.52
N ARG A 562 21.94 -1.50 4.24
CA ARG A 562 22.30 -0.47 5.23
C ARG A 562 21.28 -0.37 6.36
N MET A 563 20.01 -0.71 6.10
CA MET A 563 18.98 -0.71 7.14
C MET A 563 19.20 -1.79 8.19
N TRP A 564 19.54 -3.02 7.79
CA TRP A 564 19.87 -4.08 8.74
C TRP A 564 21.16 -3.75 9.52
N ALA A 565 22.18 -3.22 8.83
CA ALA A 565 23.40 -2.78 9.48
C ALA A 565 23.15 -1.67 10.53
N ARG A 566 22.24 -0.73 10.26
CA ARG A 566 21.83 0.31 11.22
C ARG A 566 21.14 -0.28 12.45
N LEU A 567 20.28 -1.28 12.26
CA LEU A 567 19.62 -2.00 13.34
C LEU A 567 20.62 -2.72 14.24
N LEU A 568 21.56 -3.47 13.66
CA LEU A 568 22.58 -4.16 14.45
C LEU A 568 23.46 -3.16 15.21
N ALA A 569 23.81 -2.03 14.59
CA ALA A 569 24.57 -0.97 15.24
C ALA A 569 23.79 -0.26 16.37
N SER A 570 22.47 -0.11 16.26
CA SER A 570 21.66 0.54 17.30
C SER A 570 21.38 -0.38 18.48
N THR A 571 21.22 -1.68 18.23
CA THR A 571 20.92 -2.70 19.25
C THR A 571 22.18 -3.29 19.90
N ASN A 572 23.36 -3.07 19.29
CA ASN A 572 24.60 -3.81 19.58
C ASN A 572 24.39 -5.34 19.54
N GLN A 573 23.40 -5.80 18.76
CA GLN A 573 23.14 -7.22 18.56
C GLN A 573 24.26 -7.81 17.69
N PRO A 574 24.88 -8.93 18.11
CA PRO A 574 25.82 -9.64 17.26
C PRO A 574 25.07 -10.31 16.11
N THR A 575 25.75 -10.51 14.98
CA THR A 575 25.24 -11.44 13.97
C THR A 575 25.31 -12.86 14.56
N PHE A 576 24.17 -13.52 14.68
CA PHE A 576 24.07 -14.91 15.14
C PHE A 576 24.44 -15.93 14.05
N LEU A 577 25.20 -15.52 13.04
CA LEU A 577 25.81 -16.38 12.04
C LEU A 577 27.21 -16.73 12.51
N ASP A 578 27.59 -18.01 12.42
CA ASP A 578 28.98 -18.39 12.69
C ASP A 578 29.89 -17.70 11.66
N LYS A 579 31.05 -17.19 12.09
CA LYS A 579 32.00 -16.46 11.21
C LYS A 579 32.60 -17.34 10.10
N ARG A 580 32.18 -18.60 10.01
CA ARG A 580 32.73 -19.63 9.13
C ARG A 580 31.83 -19.99 7.94
N GLU A 581 30.62 -19.44 7.84
CA GLU A 581 29.67 -19.72 6.73
C GLU A 581 29.29 -18.48 5.90
#